data_AF-A0A970NEF4-F1
#
_entry.id   AF-A0A970NEF4-F1
#
_cell.length_a   1.000
_cell.length_b   1.000
_cell.length_c   1.000
_cell.angle_alpha   90.00
_cell.angle_beta   90.00
_cell.angle_gamma   90.00
#
_symmetry.space_group_name_H-M   'P 1'
#
loop_
_entity.id
_entity.type
_entity.pdbx_description
1 polymer ?
#
loop_
_entity_poly.entity_id
_entity_poly.type
_entity_poly.pdbx_seq_one_letter_code
_entity_poly.pdbx_strand_id
1 'polypeptide(L)' 'MMKSLMEFIGLEPERYQVAWISGAEGIKFQETMSKLVKDVKQMGPNRKLRDAQ' A
#
# COMPACT_ATOMS: atom_id res chain seq x y z
N MET A 1 5.11 1.56 -13.56
CA MET A 1 4.58 2.93 -13.77
C MET A 1 4.13 3.56 -12.46
N MET A 2 3.09 3.06 -11.77
CA MET A 2 2.61 3.70 -10.54
C MET A 2 3.68 3.79 -9.43
N LYS A 3 4.43 2.72 -9.18
CA LYS A 3 5.53 2.75 -8.18
C LYS A 3 6.60 3.79 -8.53
N SER A 4 7.02 3.86 -9.79
CA SER A 4 7.97 4.86 -10.28
C SER A 4 7.45 6.28 -10.14
N LEU A 5 6.14 6.50 -10.34
CA LEU A 5 5.51 7.80 -10.07
C LEU A 5 5.56 8.14 -8.59
N MET A 6 5.27 7.18 -7.70
CA MET A 6 5.34 7.39 -6.26
C MET A 6 6.74 7.78 -5.82
N GLU A 7 7.76 7.07 -6.28
CA GLU A 7 9.15 7.41 -6.04
C GLU A 7 9.49 8.82 -6.55
N PHE A 8 9.05 9.15 -7.77
CA PHE A 8 9.27 10.47 -8.37
C PHE A 8 8.64 11.61 -7.55
N ILE A 9 7.41 11.42 -7.05
CA ILE A 9 6.76 12.38 -6.15
C ILE A 9 7.21 12.20 -4.70
N GLY A 10 8.26 11.42 -4.42
CA GLY A 10 8.89 11.20 -3.11
C GLY A 10 7.98 10.56 -2.06
N LEU A 11 7.14 9.62 -2.48
CA LEU A 11 6.37 8.73 -1.62
C LEU A 11 6.99 7.33 -1.63
N GLU A 12 6.85 6.60 -0.53
CA GLU A 12 7.33 5.23 -0.41
C GLU A 12 6.48 4.31 -1.30
N PRO A 13 7.03 3.69 -2.35
CA PRO A 13 6.28 2.88 -3.32
C PRO A 13 5.66 1.63 -2.70
N GLU A 14 6.16 1.16 -1.56
CA GLU A 14 5.66 0.02 -0.80
C GLU A 14 4.26 0.27 -0.21
N ARG A 15 3.85 1.55 -0.10
CA ARG A 15 2.48 1.92 0.28
C ARG A 15 1.45 1.56 -0.80
N TYR A 16 1.90 1.21 -2.01
CA TYR A 16 1.06 0.76 -3.11
C TYR A 16 1.32 -0.72 -3.44
N GLN A 17 0.28 -1.53 -3.28
CA GLN A 17 0.29 -2.96 -3.57
C GLN A 17 -0.87 -3.30 -4.50
N VAL A 18 -0.64 -4.22 -5.44
CA VAL A 18 -1.65 -4.72 -6.38
C VAL A 18 -1.79 -6.21 -6.18
N ALA A 19 -3.02 -6.69 -6.06
CA ALA A 19 -3.34 -8.10 -5.95
C ALA A 19 -4.54 -8.44 -6.83
N TRP A 20 -4.50 -9.60 -7.47
CA TRP A 20 -5.60 -10.16 -8.25
C TRP A 20 -6.32 -11.20 -7.39
N ILE A 21 -7.57 -10.91 -7.04
CA ILE A 21 -8.37 -11.73 -6.13
C ILE A 21 -9.77 -11.82 -6.73
N SER A 22 -10.20 -13.04 -7.04
CA SER A 22 -11.53 -13.36 -7.54
C SER A 22 -12.54 -13.46 -6.39
N GLY A 23 -13.84 -13.47 -6.72
CA GLY A 23 -14.91 -13.51 -5.72
C GLY A 23 -14.94 -14.76 -4.83
N ALA A 24 -14.26 -15.84 -5.23
CA ALA A 24 -14.17 -17.08 -4.46
C ALA A 24 -12.96 -17.12 -3.51
N GLU A 25 -12.02 -16.18 -3.61
CA GLU A 25 -10.73 -16.22 -2.91
C GLU A 25 -10.76 -15.43 -1.58
N GLY A 26 -11.74 -15.69 -0.72
CA GLY A 26 -11.93 -14.97 0.54
C GLY A 26 -10.74 -15.04 1.50
N ILE A 27 -10.10 -16.21 1.63
CA ILE A 27 -8.92 -16.40 2.50
C ILE A 27 -7.74 -15.56 1.98
N LYS A 28 -7.48 -15.61 0.67
CA LYS A 28 -6.42 -14.80 0.03
C LYS A 28 -6.65 -13.30 0.23
N PHE A 29 -7.91 -12.85 0.17
CA PHE A 29 -8.27 -11.46 0.49
C PHE A 29 -7.88 -11.09 1.91
N GLN A 30 -8.31 -11.89 2.90
CA GLN A 30 -8.01 -11.66 4.31
C GLN A 30 -6.49 -11.58 4.56
N GLU A 31 -5.72 -12.52 4.03
CA GLU A 31 -4.27 -12.57 4.18
C GLU A 31 -3.59 -11.37 3.53
N THR A 32 -4.00 -11.03 2.31
CA THR A 32 -3.45 -9.88 1.56
C THR A 32 -3.70 -8.57 2.31
N MET A 33 -4.92 -8.36 2.80
CA MET A 33 -5.26 -7.15 3.57
C MET A 33 -4.51 -7.10 4.90
N SER A 34 -4.39 -8.23 5.59
CA SER A 34 -3.66 -8.31 6.86
C SER A 34 -2.18 -7.95 6.67
N LYS A 35 -1.56 -8.45 5.60
CA LYS A 35 -0.19 -8.11 5.22
C LYS A 35 -0.06 -6.64 4.85
N LEU A 36 -0.94 -6.12 3.99
CA LEU A 36 -0.93 -4.71 3.60
C LEU A 36 -0.99 -3.77 4.82
N VAL A 37 -1.92 -4.02 5.74
CA VAL A 37 -2.07 -3.21 6.96
C VAL A 37 -0.82 -3.30 7.84
N LYS A 38 -0.24 -4.50 8.00
CA LYS A 38 1.00 -4.70 8.76
C LYS A 38 2.15 -3.88 8.15
N ASP A 39 2.36 -4.01 6.84
CA ASP A 39 3.45 -3.32 6.13
C ASP A 39 3.29 -1.80 6.23
N VAL A 40 2.08 -1.28 6.02
CA VAL A 40 1.79 0.17 6.11
C VAL A 40 1.98 0.69 7.53
N LYS A 41 1.57 -0.07 8.55
CA LYS A 41 1.80 0.32 9.95
C LYS A 41 3.29 0.37 10.30
N GLN A 42 4.10 -0.56 9.80
CA GLN A 42 5.55 -0.56 10.03
C GLN A 42 6.24 0.66 9.42
N MET A 43 5.76 1.16 8.27
CA MET A 43 6.27 2.38 7.64
C MET A 43 5.83 3.67 8.36
N GLY A 44 4.89 3.60 9.29
CA GLY A 44 4.36 4.76 9.99
C GLY A 44 3.52 5.69 9.11
N PRO A 45 3.06 6.83 9.68
CA PRO A 45 2.16 7.75 9.00
C PRO A 45 2.82 8.42 7.79
N ASN A 46 2.08 8.58 6.70
CA ASN A 46 2.53 9.35 5.54
C ASN A 46 2.59 10.83 5.92
N ARG A 47 3.81 11.37 6.03
CA ARG A 47 4.07 12.78 6.37
C ARG A 47 3.92 13.71 5.17
N LYS A 48 4.38 13.27 3.99
CA LYS A 48 4.43 14.11 2.79
C LYS A 48 3.06 14.63 2.35
N LEU A 49 2.04 13.78 2.37
CA LEU A 49 0.67 14.22 2.04
C LEU A 49 -0.05 14.85 3.23
N ARG A 50 0.30 14.47 4.46
CA ARG A 50 -0.33 14.99 5.68
C ARG A 50 0.09 16.43 5.99
N ASP A 51 1.36 16.75 5.74
CA ASP A 51 1.97 18.04 6.10
C ASP A 51 1.92 19.04 4.92
N ALA A 52 1.35 18.62 3.77
CA ALA A 52 1.09 19.48 2.60
C ALA A 52 -0.27 20.22 2.67
N GLN A 53 -0.99 20.11 3.79
CA GLN A 53 -2.19 20.87 4.11
C GLN A 53 -1.87 22.15 4.88
#